data_AF-U9SMZ1-F1
#
_entry.id   AF-U9SMZ1-F1
#
_cell.length_a   1.000
_cell.length_b   1.000
_cell.length_c   1.000
_cell.angle_alpha   90.00
_cell.angle_beta   90.00
_cell.angle_gamma   90.00
#
_symmetry.space_group_name_H-M   'P 1'
#
loop_
_entity.id
_entity.type
_entity.pdbx_description
1 polymer ?
#
loop_
_entity_poly.entity_id
_entity_poly.type
_entity_poly.pdbx_seq_one_letter_code
_entity_poly.pdbx_strand_id
1 'polypeptide(L)'
;MSKKNKTQIPVESKSNNHENCYNEKDYKPWCKDCVPCCITKGWTSENHEIDEFIKDTIYDAGLRYTDDEIYYPKFLEWVPYDRFKDIKQIGEGGFAKVYSATWIDGQAKYKRQDDRSWKKLDPEPLKVALKKLNESQNMSDECLNELKTHWKLNKFFSYLLTFYGMTKDPETKEFIMITQFAEKGSLRSFLSTHFNKTLWKDKLNLLFKLISDLEHLHNLGYFHKDFHSGNILQIDDWSYISDFGLSGSSNEPKSDNKICGVLPYIAPEVLDREPYTVSSDIYSFGVIMAELSSGKPPFHERKHNYDLSLEICGGLRPKFGKGTPKIYKKLAKKCMDARPDQRPTAKGLWKILNFWHECTEYNNYQDCKGKDIEEFFEEFEFGFKGKDIKNTLKDIKDLFEEFDHEGKEIKAMFDEADKEIPNISTSYEKNPDAIYSSRILTFIKPNDDENDDKGI
;
A
#
# COMPACT_ATOMS: atom_id res chain seq x y z
N MET A 1 43.73 34.79 20.26
CA MET A 1 43.01 36.08 20.15
C MET A 1 42.43 36.12 18.75
N SER A 2 41.15 36.31 18.45
CA SER A 2 40.00 36.82 19.18
C SER A 2 38.76 36.10 18.64
N LYS A 3 37.81 35.86 19.54
CA LYS A 3 36.51 35.22 19.32
C LYS A 3 35.68 36.05 18.34
N LYS A 4 35.11 35.43 17.30
CA LYS A 4 33.98 36.03 16.57
C LYS A 4 32.70 35.64 17.31
N ASN A 5 32.09 36.67 17.88
CA ASN A 5 30.85 36.63 18.64
C ASN A 5 29.71 36.01 17.83
N LYS A 6 28.99 35.08 18.48
CA LYS A 6 27.63 34.72 18.15
C LYS A 6 26.78 35.99 18.25
N THR A 7 26.28 36.46 17.12
CA THR A 7 25.22 37.47 17.11
C THR A 7 23.95 36.77 17.56
N GLN A 8 23.55 37.03 18.82
CA GLN A 8 22.21 36.74 19.31
C GLN A 8 21.22 37.46 18.39
N ILE A 9 20.36 36.68 17.73
CA ILE A 9 19.16 37.23 17.10
C ILE A 9 18.27 37.75 18.24
N PRO A 10 17.79 39.00 18.17
CA PRO A 10 16.95 39.54 19.24
C PRO A 10 15.65 38.75 19.33
N VAL A 11 15.28 38.37 20.54
CA VAL A 11 13.89 38.01 20.87
C VAL A 11 13.08 39.30 20.80
N GLU A 12 12.74 39.73 19.58
CA GLU A 12 11.66 40.67 19.39
C GLU A 12 10.37 39.92 19.68
N SER A 13 9.79 40.23 20.84
CA SER A 13 8.40 39.96 21.15
C SER A 13 7.53 40.68 20.13
N LYS A 14 7.30 40.05 18.97
CA LYS A 14 6.20 40.44 18.10
C LYS A 14 4.93 40.16 18.89
N SER A 15 4.24 41.23 19.28
CA SER A 15 2.85 41.17 19.72
C SER A 15 1.99 40.72 18.55
N ASN A 16 1.94 39.41 18.27
CA ASN A 16 1.00 38.86 17.32
C ASN A 16 -0.34 38.70 18.05
N ASN A 17 -1.21 39.70 17.94
CA ASN A 17 -2.57 39.62 18.46
C ASN A 17 -3.37 38.66 17.57
N HIS A 18 -3.41 37.38 17.96
CA HIS A 18 -4.14 36.30 17.28
C HIS A 18 -5.62 36.23 17.69
N GLU A 19 -6.24 37.36 18.07
CA GLU A 19 -7.59 37.39 18.67
C GLU A 19 -8.72 36.88 17.74
N ASN A 20 -8.49 36.79 16.43
CA ASN A 20 -9.44 36.22 15.46
C ASN A 20 -8.69 35.52 14.32
N CYS A 21 -8.22 34.29 14.52
CA CYS A 21 -7.55 33.47 13.50
C CYS A 21 -8.52 33.03 12.36
N TYR A 22 -9.21 33.98 11.72
CA TYR A 22 -10.18 33.79 10.65
C TYR A 22 -10.02 34.86 9.56
N ASN A 23 -10.00 34.42 8.30
CA ASN A 23 -10.18 35.27 7.12
C ASN A 23 -11.41 34.77 6.34
N GLU A 24 -12.41 35.64 6.23
CA GLU A 24 -13.74 35.35 5.68
C GLU A 24 -13.74 35.03 4.17
N LYS A 25 -12.66 35.39 3.47
CA LYS A 25 -12.53 35.18 2.02
C LYS A 25 -12.04 33.79 1.61
N ASP A 26 -11.41 33.04 2.53
CA ASP A 26 -10.62 31.84 2.16
C ASP A 26 -11.16 30.50 2.69
N TYR A 27 -12.24 30.48 3.49
CA TYR A 27 -12.79 29.25 4.10
C TYR A 27 -11.73 28.33 4.76
N LYS A 28 -10.64 28.88 5.33
CA LYS A 28 -9.59 28.10 6.03
C LYS A 28 -9.83 28.12 7.55
N PRO A 29 -10.34 27.03 8.16
CA PRO A 29 -10.66 26.96 9.58
C PRO A 29 -9.47 26.46 10.44
N TRP A 30 -8.35 26.05 9.83
CA TRP A 30 -7.11 25.70 10.53
C TRP A 30 -6.13 26.87 10.45
N CYS A 31 -5.94 27.61 11.55
CA CYS A 31 -4.95 28.69 11.57
C CYS A 31 -3.55 28.08 11.50
N LYS A 32 -2.90 28.23 10.34
CA LYS A 32 -1.60 27.61 10.02
C LYS A 32 -0.49 28.01 11.00
N ASP A 33 -0.66 29.12 11.71
CA ASP A 33 0.31 29.59 12.69
C ASP A 33 -0.04 29.10 14.10
N CYS A 34 -1.29 29.27 14.56
CA CYS A 34 -1.65 29.02 15.96
C CYS A 34 -1.82 27.54 16.31
N VAL A 35 -2.54 26.77 15.49
CA VAL A 35 -2.93 25.40 15.85
C VAL A 35 -1.72 24.46 15.81
N PRO A 36 -0.88 24.46 14.76
CA PRO A 36 0.38 23.72 14.78
C PRO A 36 1.29 24.13 15.94
N CYS A 37 1.41 25.42 16.26
CA CYS A 37 2.22 25.85 17.42
C CYS A 37 1.74 25.25 18.73
N CYS A 38 0.42 25.14 18.96
CA CYS A 38 -0.11 24.51 20.17
C CYS A 38 0.14 22.99 20.21
N ILE A 39 0.05 22.30 19.06
CA ILE A 39 0.23 20.85 18.96
C ILE A 39 1.71 20.46 19.07
N THR A 40 2.61 21.27 18.51
CA THR A 40 4.05 20.98 18.41
C THR A 40 4.83 21.43 19.65
N LYS A 41 4.23 22.23 20.53
CA LYS A 41 4.90 22.75 21.73
C LYS A 41 5.03 21.67 22.79
N GLY A 42 6.27 21.39 23.18
CA GLY A 42 6.57 20.63 24.40
C GLY A 42 6.89 19.15 24.20
N TRP A 43 6.92 18.64 22.97
CA TRP A 43 7.42 17.30 22.66
C TRP A 43 8.59 17.34 21.66
N THR A 44 9.44 16.32 21.73
CA THR A 44 10.50 16.02 20.76
C THR A 44 10.69 14.51 20.73
N SER A 45 11.08 13.99 19.57
CA SER A 45 11.51 12.61 19.37
C SER A 45 12.99 12.37 19.68
N GLU A 46 13.72 13.44 20.01
CA GLU A 46 15.18 13.49 20.09
C GLU A 46 15.87 13.29 18.71
N ASN A 47 15.10 13.32 17.61
CA ASN A 47 15.60 13.32 16.24
C ASN A 47 15.00 14.50 15.47
N HIS A 48 15.86 15.37 14.95
CA HIS A 48 15.44 16.60 14.27
C HIS A 48 14.62 16.32 13.00
N GLU A 49 15.00 15.32 12.21
CA GLU A 49 14.36 15.01 10.94
C GLU A 49 12.97 14.42 11.13
N ILE A 50 12.79 13.57 12.14
CA ILE A 50 11.47 13.04 12.52
C ILE A 50 10.58 14.16 13.08
N ASP A 51 11.13 15.01 13.96
CA ASP A 51 10.42 16.17 14.49
C ASP A 51 9.94 17.08 13.37
N GLU A 52 10.82 17.41 12.43
CA GLU A 52 10.52 18.24 11.25
C GLU A 52 9.47 17.56 10.37
N PHE A 53 9.65 16.28 10.02
CA PHE A 53 8.68 15.54 9.23
C PHE A 53 7.27 15.53 9.84
N ILE A 54 7.15 15.21 11.13
CA ILE A 54 5.85 15.20 11.82
C ILE A 54 5.26 16.61 11.86
N LYS A 55 6.07 17.63 12.20
CA LYS A 55 5.63 19.03 12.22
C LYS A 55 5.13 19.48 10.85
N ASP A 56 5.85 19.14 9.79
CA ASP A 56 5.43 19.44 8.42
C ASP A 56 4.05 18.86 8.14
N THR A 57 3.77 17.62 8.53
CA THR A 57 2.42 17.04 8.36
C THR A 57 1.32 17.84 9.06
N ILE A 58 1.61 18.46 10.21
CA ILE A 58 0.69 19.28 11.01
C ILE A 58 0.48 20.65 10.34
N TYR A 59 1.54 21.27 9.82
CA TYR A 59 1.45 22.53 9.06
C TYR A 59 0.74 22.37 7.71
N ASP A 60 0.93 21.20 7.08
CA ASP A 60 0.32 20.81 5.81
C ASP A 60 -1.07 20.19 5.95
N ALA A 61 -1.58 20.05 7.18
CA ALA A 61 -2.85 19.41 7.45
C ALA A 61 -3.97 20.06 6.64
N GLY A 62 -4.50 19.31 5.68
CA GLY A 62 -5.73 19.65 4.97
C GLY A 62 -6.94 19.20 5.77
N LEU A 63 -8.06 19.90 5.62
CA LEU A 63 -9.33 19.38 6.10
C LEU A 63 -9.77 18.23 5.21
N ARG A 64 -10.26 17.13 5.80
CA ARG A 64 -11.05 16.14 5.08
C ARG A 64 -12.52 16.26 5.44
N TYR A 65 -13.36 16.03 4.44
CA TYR A 65 -14.78 15.76 4.63
C TYR A 65 -14.92 14.31 5.10
N THR A 66 -15.75 14.10 6.11
CA THR A 66 -16.31 12.78 6.43
C THR A 66 -17.79 12.81 6.04
N ASP A 67 -18.37 11.65 5.74
CA ASP A 67 -19.80 11.52 5.38
C ASP A 67 -20.73 12.08 6.47
N ASP A 68 -20.23 12.27 7.70
CA ASP A 68 -20.94 12.83 8.85
C ASP A 68 -20.78 14.36 9.05
N GLU A 69 -20.35 15.11 8.02
CA GLU A 69 -20.10 16.58 8.07
C GLU A 69 -19.07 17.03 9.14
N ILE A 70 -18.30 16.12 9.75
CA ILE A 70 -17.26 16.48 10.71
C ILE A 70 -15.91 16.61 9.99
N TYR A 71 -15.34 17.81 10.01
CA TYR A 71 -14.02 18.09 9.45
C TYR A 71 -12.94 17.69 10.45
N TYR A 72 -12.06 16.76 10.07
CA TYR A 72 -10.88 16.44 10.85
C TYR A 72 -9.61 16.79 10.06
N PRO A 73 -8.68 17.58 10.64
CA PRO A 73 -7.37 17.79 10.07
C PRO A 73 -6.58 16.49 10.16
N LYS A 74 -6.03 16.03 9.04
CA LYS A 74 -5.24 14.79 8.99
C LYS A 74 -3.74 15.12 9.07
N PHE A 75 -3.07 14.66 10.12
CA PHE A 75 -1.63 14.81 10.35
C PHE A 75 -1.10 13.64 11.18
N LEU A 76 0.22 13.50 11.27
CA LEU A 76 0.89 12.49 12.09
C LEU A 76 1.09 13.00 13.52
N GLU A 77 0.94 12.12 14.50
CA GLU A 77 1.17 12.42 15.92
C GLU A 77 2.49 11.84 16.42
N TRP A 78 3.21 12.60 17.24
CA TRP A 78 4.23 12.03 18.10
C TRP A 78 3.60 11.58 19.41
N VAL A 79 3.70 10.29 19.72
CA VAL A 79 3.04 9.70 20.89
C VAL A 79 4.08 9.16 21.86
N PRO A 80 4.10 9.62 23.13
CA PRO A 80 4.96 9.03 24.15
C PRO A 80 4.69 7.53 24.33
N TYR A 81 5.73 6.72 24.49
CA TYR A 81 5.62 5.26 24.50
C TYR A 81 4.78 4.71 25.67
N ASP A 82 4.73 5.43 26.79
CA ASP A 82 3.94 5.07 27.98
C ASP A 82 2.41 5.20 27.78
N ARG A 83 1.98 5.75 26.64
CA ARG A 83 0.56 5.79 26.23
C ARG A 83 0.07 4.48 25.60
N PHE A 84 0.95 3.51 25.40
CA PHE A 84 0.58 2.19 24.87
C PHE A 84 0.52 1.14 25.98
N LYS A 85 -0.58 0.40 26.04
CA LYS A 85 -0.82 -0.72 26.95
C LYS A 85 -1.04 -2.02 26.19
N ASP A 86 -0.99 -3.14 26.90
CA ASP A 86 -1.28 -4.48 26.36
C ASP A 86 -0.45 -4.84 25.12
N ILE A 87 0.80 -4.37 25.08
CA ILE A 87 1.71 -4.57 23.95
C ILE A 87 2.00 -6.07 23.80
N LYS A 88 1.70 -6.62 22.63
CA LYS A 88 1.91 -8.04 22.31
C LYS A 88 2.49 -8.16 20.91
N GLN A 89 3.58 -8.91 20.74
CA GLN A 89 4.12 -9.19 19.42
C GLN A 89 3.13 -10.05 18.63
N ILE A 90 2.80 -9.62 17.42
CA ILE A 90 1.85 -10.30 16.53
C ILE A 90 2.50 -10.79 15.23
N GLY A 91 3.71 -10.32 14.91
CA GLY A 91 4.44 -10.75 13.74
C GLY A 91 5.90 -10.32 13.77
N GLU A 92 6.72 -11.08 13.06
CA GLU A 92 8.14 -10.79 12.82
C GLU A 92 8.46 -11.20 11.38
N GLY A 93 8.87 -10.23 10.57
CA GLY A 93 9.33 -10.42 9.20
C GLY A 93 10.84 -10.24 9.09
N GLY A 94 11.36 -10.27 7.86
CA GLY A 94 12.78 -10.03 7.61
C GLY A 94 13.24 -8.59 7.93
N PHE A 95 12.31 -7.63 7.98
CA PHE A 95 12.63 -6.20 8.03
C PHE A 95 12.01 -5.46 9.22
N ALA A 96 11.01 -6.03 9.90
CA ALA A 96 10.33 -5.38 11.02
C ALA A 96 9.67 -6.37 11.98
N LYS A 97 9.54 -5.95 13.24
CA LYS A 97 8.67 -6.59 14.24
C LYS A 97 7.39 -5.78 14.38
N VAL A 98 6.26 -6.47 14.46
CA VAL A 98 4.94 -5.84 14.60
C VAL A 98 4.29 -6.27 15.90
N TYR A 99 3.75 -5.29 16.63
CA TYR A 99 3.06 -5.49 17.89
C TYR A 99 1.63 -4.95 17.80
N SER A 100 0.67 -5.57 18.48
CA SER A 100 -0.61 -4.93 18.78
C SER A 100 -0.51 -4.18 20.10
N ALA A 101 -1.18 -3.04 20.22
CA ALA A 101 -1.29 -2.31 21.49
C ALA A 101 -2.62 -1.57 21.61
N THR A 102 -2.97 -1.21 22.84
CA THR A 102 -4.04 -0.26 23.15
C THR A 102 -3.41 1.12 23.33
N TRP A 103 -3.66 2.06 22.41
CA TRP A 103 -3.33 3.47 22.59
C TRP A 103 -4.40 4.11 23.46
N ILE A 104 -4.05 4.48 24.69
CA ILE A 104 -5.05 4.88 25.70
C ILE A 104 -5.73 6.22 25.41
N ASP A 105 -5.10 7.10 24.62
CA ASP A 105 -5.73 8.35 24.19
C ASP A 105 -6.48 8.21 22.86
N GLY A 106 -6.09 7.22 22.05
CA GLY A 106 -6.42 7.16 20.64
C GLY A 106 -5.97 8.39 19.85
N GLN A 107 -6.39 8.44 18.58
CA GLN A 107 -6.09 9.57 17.71
C GLN A 107 -6.74 10.85 18.21
N ALA A 108 -6.00 11.95 18.20
CA ALA A 108 -6.53 13.26 18.57
C ALA A 108 -7.63 13.69 17.58
N LYS A 109 -8.87 13.75 18.08
CA LYS A 109 -10.02 14.26 17.33
C LYS A 109 -10.33 15.70 17.74
N TYR A 110 -10.74 16.52 16.77
CA TYR A 110 -11.10 17.91 16.99
C TYR A 110 -12.44 18.19 16.35
N LYS A 111 -13.35 18.84 17.09
CA LYS A 111 -14.66 19.27 16.59
C LYS A 111 -14.72 20.78 16.53
N ARG A 112 -15.14 21.30 15.37
CA ARG A 112 -15.45 22.72 15.20
C ARG A 112 -16.73 23.06 15.98
N GLN A 113 -16.66 24.13 16.77
CA GLN A 113 -17.76 24.68 17.55
C GLN A 113 -18.53 25.75 16.75
N ASP A 114 -19.69 26.18 17.25
CA ASP A 114 -20.51 27.24 16.62
C ASP A 114 -19.79 28.59 16.58
N ASP A 115 -18.98 28.87 17.61
CA ASP A 115 -18.08 30.03 17.67
C ASP A 115 -16.83 29.88 16.77
N ARG A 116 -16.80 28.81 15.97
CA ARG A 116 -15.74 28.46 15.01
C ARG A 116 -14.39 28.11 15.66
N SER A 117 -14.33 27.99 16.98
CA SER A 117 -13.17 27.41 17.68
C SER A 117 -13.09 25.90 17.45
N TRP A 118 -11.90 25.33 17.68
CA TRP A 118 -11.69 23.89 17.69
C TRP A 118 -11.61 23.38 19.12
N LYS A 119 -12.49 22.43 19.44
CA LYS A 119 -12.44 21.71 20.70
C LYS A 119 -11.80 20.35 20.46
N LYS A 120 -10.71 20.05 21.17
CA LYS A 120 -10.18 18.67 21.26
C LYS A 120 -11.24 17.81 21.95
N LEU A 121 -11.61 16.71 21.33
CA LEU A 121 -12.56 15.76 21.90
C LEU A 121 -11.89 14.92 23.00
N ASP A 122 -12.72 14.30 23.82
CA ASP A 122 -12.24 13.42 24.88
C ASP A 122 -11.48 12.23 24.26
N PRO A 123 -10.37 11.79 24.87
CA PRO A 123 -9.59 10.66 24.36
C PRO A 123 -10.41 9.37 24.34
N GLU A 124 -10.29 8.60 23.26
CA GLU A 124 -10.97 7.32 23.07
C GLU A 124 -9.93 6.24 22.82
N PRO A 125 -9.78 5.24 23.72
CA PRO A 125 -8.80 4.18 23.52
C PRO A 125 -8.95 3.50 22.17
N LEU A 126 -7.84 3.37 21.44
CA LEU A 126 -7.80 2.81 20.10
C LEU A 126 -6.85 1.63 20.04
N LYS A 127 -7.28 0.53 19.43
CA LYS A 127 -6.40 -0.59 19.12
C LYS A 127 -5.56 -0.25 17.90
N VAL A 128 -4.24 -0.39 18.01
CA VAL A 128 -3.28 -0.02 16.95
C VAL A 128 -2.28 -1.13 16.69
N ALA A 129 -1.66 -1.09 15.51
CA ALA A 129 -0.46 -1.84 15.21
C ALA A 129 0.77 -0.93 15.37
N LEU A 130 1.79 -1.45 16.03
CA LEU A 130 3.08 -0.81 16.26
C LEU A 130 4.12 -1.55 15.42
N LYS A 131 4.51 -0.97 14.28
CA LYS A 131 5.57 -1.53 13.40
C LYS A 131 6.90 -0.93 13.82
N LYS A 132 7.75 -1.74 14.44
CA LYS A 132 9.10 -1.37 14.83
C LYS A 132 10.02 -1.40 13.62
N LEU A 133 10.68 -0.28 13.35
CA LEU A 133 11.63 -0.14 12.25
C LEU A 133 12.99 -0.62 12.76
N ASN A 134 13.42 -1.81 12.33
CA ASN A 134 14.66 -2.41 12.82
C ASN A 134 15.86 -1.50 12.53
N GLU A 135 16.80 -1.42 13.47
CA GLU A 135 18.07 -0.67 13.32
C GLU A 135 17.88 0.86 13.11
N SER A 136 16.67 1.39 13.33
CA SER A 136 16.34 2.81 13.18
C SER A 136 16.88 3.73 14.29
N GLN A 137 17.75 3.22 15.17
CA GLN A 137 18.43 4.01 16.21
C GLN A 137 19.15 5.22 15.60
N ASN A 138 19.75 5.00 14.42
CA ASN A 138 20.25 6.02 13.52
C ASN A 138 19.37 6.00 12.28
N MET A 139 18.40 6.92 12.20
CA MET A 139 17.53 7.03 11.02
C MET A 139 18.38 7.23 9.77
N SER A 140 18.23 6.32 8.80
CA SER A 140 18.79 6.49 7.46
C SER A 140 17.86 7.33 6.58
N ASP A 141 18.42 7.98 5.56
CA ASP A 141 17.65 8.69 4.54
C ASP A 141 16.60 7.77 3.88
N GLU A 142 16.94 6.50 3.67
CA GLU A 142 16.06 5.48 3.11
C GLU A 142 14.82 5.23 4.00
N CYS A 143 15.03 5.08 5.31
CA CYS A 143 13.95 4.86 6.27
C CYS A 143 13.06 6.12 6.40
N LEU A 144 13.65 7.31 6.37
CA LEU A 144 12.88 8.55 6.35
C LEU A 144 12.08 8.73 5.05
N ASN A 145 12.64 8.32 3.90
CA ASN A 145 11.95 8.32 2.61
C ASN A 145 10.78 7.32 2.57
N GLU A 146 10.89 6.14 3.21
CA GLU A 146 9.76 5.22 3.42
C GLU A 146 8.62 5.95 4.15
N LEU A 147 8.91 6.58 5.28
CA LEU A 147 7.91 7.28 6.11
C LEU A 147 7.22 8.40 5.33
N LYS A 148 8.01 9.22 4.61
CA LYS A 148 7.51 10.31 3.77
C LYS A 148 6.65 9.79 2.61
N THR A 149 7.05 8.70 1.97
CA THR A 149 6.29 8.08 0.88
C THR A 149 4.96 7.52 1.38
N HIS A 150 4.99 6.79 2.50
CA HIS A 150 3.79 6.27 3.15
C HIS A 150 2.82 7.40 3.51
N TRP A 151 3.32 8.49 4.09
CA TRP A 151 2.50 9.67 4.40
C TRP A 151 1.92 10.34 3.16
N LYS A 152 2.71 10.52 2.08
CA LYS A 152 2.22 11.09 0.81
C LYS A 152 1.03 10.30 0.27
N LEU A 153 1.14 8.97 0.23
CA LEU A 153 0.04 8.10 -0.19
C LEU A 153 -1.17 8.30 0.73
N ASN A 154 -0.96 8.18 2.05
CA ASN A 154 -2.00 8.30 3.06
C ASN A 154 -2.72 9.67 3.04
N LYS A 155 -2.02 10.76 2.71
CA LYS A 155 -2.54 12.14 2.67
C LYS A 155 -3.56 12.38 1.57
N PHE A 156 -3.49 11.67 0.44
CA PHE A 156 -4.41 11.90 -0.69
C PHE A 156 -5.63 10.98 -0.70
N PHE A 157 -5.51 9.75 -0.17
CA PHE A 157 -6.58 8.75 -0.30
C PHE A 157 -7.18 8.40 1.07
N SER A 158 -8.51 8.27 1.14
CA SER A 158 -9.25 7.78 2.33
C SER A 158 -9.19 6.26 2.47
N TYR A 159 -8.74 5.57 1.44
CA TYR A 159 -8.80 4.11 1.33
C TYR A 159 -7.47 3.40 1.62
N LEU A 160 -6.46 4.11 2.15
CA LEU A 160 -5.17 3.52 2.54
C LEU A 160 -5.11 3.25 4.05
N LEU A 161 -4.29 2.26 4.43
CA LEU A 161 -4.07 1.89 5.83
C LEU A 161 -3.66 3.13 6.64
N THR A 162 -4.42 3.48 7.67
CA THR A 162 -4.18 4.73 8.39
C THR A 162 -2.82 4.72 9.08
N PHE A 163 -2.00 5.74 8.79
CA PHE A 163 -0.76 6.04 9.50
C PHE A 163 -1.04 7.15 10.50
N TYR A 164 -1.13 6.81 11.79
CA TYR A 164 -1.52 7.75 12.84
C TYR A 164 -0.36 8.63 13.30
N GLY A 165 0.85 8.10 13.26
CA GLY A 165 1.98 8.79 13.85
C GLY A 165 3.13 7.87 14.21
N MET A 166 4.00 8.35 15.08
CA MET A 166 5.21 7.64 15.49
C MET A 166 5.41 7.68 17.00
N THR A 167 6.14 6.69 17.49
CA THR A 167 6.69 6.65 18.85
C THR A 167 8.13 6.12 18.81
N LYS A 168 8.80 6.10 19.96
CA LYS A 168 10.15 5.56 20.09
C LYS A 168 10.22 4.67 21.32
N ASP A 169 10.74 3.48 21.11
CA ASP A 169 10.95 2.50 22.16
C ASP A 169 12.01 3.02 23.14
N PRO A 170 11.68 3.17 24.44
CA PRO A 170 12.60 3.76 25.40
C PRO A 170 13.81 2.87 25.71
N GLU A 171 13.70 1.56 25.52
CA GLU A 171 14.77 0.59 25.80
C GLU A 171 15.70 0.46 24.59
N THR A 172 15.14 0.16 23.42
CA THR A 172 15.93 -0.10 22.20
C THR A 172 16.28 1.14 21.39
N LYS A 173 15.64 2.28 21.69
CA LYS A 173 15.75 3.57 20.98
C LYS A 173 15.31 3.55 19.51
N GLU A 174 14.71 2.45 19.07
CA GLU A 174 14.18 2.30 17.71
C GLU A 174 12.86 3.06 17.56
N PHE A 175 12.66 3.63 16.37
CA PHE A 175 11.41 4.27 15.99
C PHE A 175 10.34 3.23 15.64
N ILE A 176 9.10 3.58 15.94
CA ILE A 176 7.94 2.72 15.76
C ILE A 176 6.86 3.52 15.03
N MET A 177 6.35 2.99 13.93
CA MET A 177 5.17 3.51 13.25
C MET A 177 3.90 3.03 13.96
N ILE A 178 2.94 3.94 14.13
CA ILE A 178 1.63 3.66 14.70
C ILE A 178 0.63 3.63 13.53
N THR A 179 0.09 2.46 13.23
CA THR A 179 -0.85 2.28 12.12
C THR A 179 -2.17 1.66 12.60
N GLN A 180 -3.18 1.72 11.74
CA GLN A 180 -4.43 0.99 11.94
C GLN A 180 -4.15 -0.49 12.18
N PHE A 181 -4.81 -1.05 13.19
CA PHE A 181 -4.77 -2.47 13.46
C PHE A 181 -5.64 -3.21 12.46
N ALA A 182 -5.18 -4.36 11.96
CA ALA A 182 -5.92 -5.19 11.02
C ALA A 182 -6.48 -6.42 11.71
N GLU A 183 -7.76 -6.38 12.09
CA GLU A 183 -8.42 -7.43 12.88
C GLU A 183 -8.46 -8.78 12.17
N LYS A 184 -8.59 -8.76 10.83
CA LYS A 184 -8.64 -9.97 10.00
C LYS A 184 -7.24 -10.42 9.53
N GLY A 185 -6.18 -9.71 9.94
CA GLY A 185 -4.79 -10.02 9.63
C GLY A 185 -4.41 -9.77 8.16
N SER A 186 -3.41 -10.50 7.67
CA SER A 186 -3.01 -10.45 6.25
C SER A 186 -4.01 -11.18 5.34
N LEU A 187 -4.01 -10.85 4.04
CA LEU A 187 -4.79 -11.57 3.03
C LEU A 187 -4.44 -13.07 3.03
N ARG A 188 -3.17 -13.42 3.23
CA ARG A 188 -2.74 -14.82 3.33
C ARG A 188 -3.43 -15.57 4.47
N SER A 189 -3.44 -14.98 5.68
CA SER A 189 -4.13 -15.56 6.84
C SER A 189 -5.64 -15.58 6.63
N PHE A 190 -6.19 -14.54 6.02
CA PHE A 190 -7.61 -14.45 5.70
C PHE A 190 -8.05 -15.57 4.76
N LEU A 191 -7.34 -15.78 3.64
CA LEU A 191 -7.66 -16.85 2.67
C LEU A 191 -7.58 -18.23 3.31
N SER A 192 -6.63 -18.47 4.20
CA SER A 192 -6.49 -19.79 4.88
C SER A 192 -7.73 -20.20 5.69
N THR A 193 -8.55 -19.24 6.11
CA THR A 193 -9.72 -19.47 6.97
C THR A 193 -11.05 -19.11 6.32
N HIS A 194 -11.06 -18.22 5.33
CA HIS A 194 -12.27 -17.64 4.75
C HIS A 194 -12.44 -17.91 3.25
N PHE A 195 -11.48 -18.54 2.57
CA PHE A 195 -11.53 -18.73 1.10
C PHE A 195 -12.86 -19.32 0.59
N ASN A 196 -13.37 -20.37 1.24
CA ASN A 196 -14.63 -21.03 0.83
C ASN A 196 -15.89 -20.17 1.02
N LYS A 197 -15.78 -19.02 1.68
CA LYS A 197 -16.85 -18.04 1.89
C LYS A 197 -16.68 -16.78 1.06
N THR A 198 -15.54 -16.61 0.38
CA THR A 198 -15.22 -15.42 -0.40
C THR A 198 -15.65 -15.63 -1.85
N LEU A 199 -16.71 -14.94 -2.27
CA LEU A 199 -17.25 -15.02 -3.63
C LEU A 199 -16.37 -14.25 -4.62
N TRP A 200 -16.58 -14.48 -5.91
CA TRP A 200 -15.83 -13.80 -6.97
C TRP A 200 -16.02 -12.29 -6.96
N LYS A 201 -17.22 -11.79 -6.65
CA LYS A 201 -17.44 -10.34 -6.47
C LYS A 201 -16.54 -9.74 -5.38
N ASP A 202 -16.31 -10.47 -4.28
CA ASP A 202 -15.47 -10.01 -3.17
C ASP A 202 -13.99 -10.00 -3.59
N LYS A 203 -13.57 -11.01 -4.36
CA LYS A 203 -12.21 -11.10 -4.94
C LYS A 203 -11.96 -9.98 -5.94
N LEU A 204 -12.94 -9.65 -6.78
CA LEU A 204 -12.85 -8.55 -7.75
C LEU A 204 -12.83 -7.20 -7.07
N ASN A 205 -13.68 -6.98 -6.06
CA ASN A 205 -13.67 -5.77 -5.24
C ASN A 205 -12.29 -5.57 -4.56
N LEU A 206 -11.73 -6.64 -3.99
CA LEU A 206 -10.38 -6.63 -3.42
C LEU A 206 -9.34 -6.24 -4.48
N LEU A 207 -9.34 -6.90 -5.64
CA LEU A 207 -8.37 -6.62 -6.70
C LEU A 207 -8.50 -5.19 -7.26
N PHE A 208 -9.74 -4.69 -7.40
CA PHE A 208 -10.03 -3.33 -7.81
C PHE A 208 -9.47 -2.29 -6.82
N LYS A 209 -9.65 -2.50 -5.52
CA LYS A 209 -9.06 -1.63 -4.48
C LYS A 209 -7.53 -1.66 -4.53
N LEU A 210 -6.94 -2.85 -4.60
CA LEU A 210 -5.48 -3.01 -4.67
C LEU A 210 -4.86 -2.37 -5.91
N ILE A 211 -5.49 -2.53 -7.08
CA ILE A 211 -4.95 -1.94 -8.31
C ILE A 211 -5.11 -0.43 -8.32
N SER A 212 -6.17 0.11 -7.70
CA SER A 212 -6.31 1.54 -7.47
C SER A 212 -5.14 2.06 -6.63
N ASP A 213 -4.85 1.45 -5.48
CA ASP A 213 -3.71 1.86 -4.64
C ASP A 213 -2.38 1.79 -5.39
N LEU A 214 -2.17 0.72 -6.17
CA LEU A 214 -0.94 0.51 -6.94
C LEU A 214 -0.80 1.49 -8.11
N GLU A 215 -1.88 1.82 -8.81
CA GLU A 215 -1.89 2.84 -9.86
C GLU A 215 -1.47 4.20 -9.31
N HIS A 216 -1.99 4.59 -8.14
CA HIS A 216 -1.61 5.83 -7.49
C HIS A 216 -0.13 5.84 -7.08
N LEU A 217 0.37 4.72 -6.54
CA LEU A 217 1.79 4.57 -6.23
C LEU A 217 2.66 4.76 -7.49
N HIS A 218 2.28 4.10 -8.59
CA HIS A 218 2.99 4.16 -9.87
C HIS A 218 2.94 5.56 -10.49
N ASN A 219 1.80 6.26 -10.41
CA ASN A 219 1.64 7.64 -10.89
C ASN A 219 2.50 8.64 -10.10
N LEU A 220 2.82 8.35 -8.84
CA LEU A 220 3.76 9.14 -8.03
C LEU A 220 5.23 8.82 -8.33
N GLY A 221 5.52 7.88 -9.24
CA GLY A 221 6.87 7.44 -9.57
C GLY A 221 7.48 6.48 -8.55
N TYR A 222 6.66 5.76 -7.79
CA TYR A 222 7.11 4.73 -6.85
C TYR A 222 6.63 3.35 -7.29
N PHE A 223 7.31 2.31 -6.81
CA PHE A 223 6.91 0.91 -6.96
C PHE A 223 7.19 0.17 -5.65
N HIS A 224 6.36 -0.81 -5.33
CA HIS A 224 6.28 -1.43 -4.02
C HIS A 224 7.46 -2.37 -3.74
N LYS A 225 7.92 -3.11 -4.76
CA LYS A 225 9.00 -4.14 -4.72
C LYS A 225 8.69 -5.42 -3.94
N ASP A 226 7.88 -5.32 -2.89
CA ASP A 226 7.50 -6.47 -2.03
C ASP A 226 5.98 -6.68 -1.94
N PHE A 227 5.31 -6.62 -3.09
CA PHE A 227 3.86 -6.75 -3.15
C PHE A 227 3.43 -8.23 -3.09
N HIS A 228 2.85 -8.67 -1.98
CA HIS A 228 2.37 -10.05 -1.82
C HIS A 228 1.22 -10.16 -0.81
N SER A 229 0.55 -11.31 -0.75
CA SER A 229 -0.60 -11.55 0.16
C SER A 229 -0.32 -11.40 1.67
N GLY A 230 0.95 -11.34 2.04
CA GLY A 230 1.37 -11.10 3.43
C GLY A 230 1.40 -9.62 3.79
N ASN A 231 1.61 -8.76 2.79
CA ASN A 231 1.67 -7.29 2.92
C ASN A 231 0.33 -6.63 2.53
N ILE A 232 -0.72 -7.42 2.29
CA ILE A 232 -2.08 -6.93 2.11
C ILE A 232 -2.83 -7.19 3.40
N LEU A 233 -3.28 -6.15 4.10
CA LEU A 233 -4.01 -6.26 5.36
C LEU A 233 -5.52 -6.20 5.15
N GLN A 234 -6.26 -6.90 6.00
CA GLN A 234 -7.72 -7.00 5.96
C GLN A 234 -8.32 -6.32 7.19
N ILE A 235 -9.15 -5.30 6.95
CA ILE A 235 -9.86 -4.53 7.99
C ILE A 235 -11.30 -4.40 7.52
N ASP A 236 -12.25 -4.87 8.34
CA ASP A 236 -13.64 -4.99 7.92
C ASP A 236 -13.76 -5.59 6.51
N ASP A 237 -14.50 -4.97 5.59
CA ASP A 237 -14.67 -5.45 4.22
C ASP A 237 -13.70 -4.77 3.22
N TRP A 238 -12.57 -4.28 3.75
CA TRP A 238 -11.55 -3.56 3.01
C TRP A 238 -10.19 -4.26 3.07
N SER A 239 -9.45 -4.07 1.98
CA SER A 239 -8.09 -4.60 1.80
C SER A 239 -7.16 -3.43 1.57
N TYR A 240 -6.02 -3.43 2.26
CA TYR A 240 -5.07 -2.32 2.23
C TYR A 240 -3.67 -2.82 1.91
N ILE A 241 -2.99 -2.15 0.99
CA ILE A 241 -1.55 -2.34 0.79
C ILE A 241 -0.81 -1.79 2.00
N SER A 242 0.14 -2.56 2.52
CA SER A 242 0.99 -2.21 3.66
C SER A 242 2.45 -2.53 3.36
N ASP A 243 3.34 -2.11 4.25
CA ASP A 243 4.77 -2.39 4.20
C ASP A 243 5.52 -1.83 2.97
N PHE A 244 5.67 -0.51 2.96
CA PHE A 244 6.40 0.22 1.93
C PHE A 244 7.91 0.30 2.21
N GLY A 245 8.44 -0.50 3.15
CA GLY A 245 9.83 -0.37 3.60
C GLY A 245 10.89 -0.83 2.62
N LEU A 246 10.46 -1.50 1.56
CA LEU A 246 11.31 -1.78 0.42
C LEU A 246 11.02 -0.87 -0.77
N SER A 247 9.96 -0.06 -0.74
CA SER A 247 9.51 0.75 -1.89
C SER A 247 10.60 1.71 -2.36
N GLY A 248 10.76 1.83 -3.67
CA GLY A 248 11.79 2.68 -4.28
C GLY A 248 11.20 3.74 -5.19
N SER A 249 11.89 4.89 -5.30
CA SER A 249 11.60 5.87 -6.34
C SER A 249 12.15 5.39 -7.69
N SER A 250 11.43 5.69 -8.78
CA SER A 250 11.91 5.51 -10.15
C SER A 250 13.13 6.38 -10.50
N ASN A 251 13.41 7.41 -9.69
CA ASN A 251 14.39 8.45 -9.98
C ASN A 251 15.68 8.32 -9.15
N GLU A 252 15.75 7.37 -8.21
CA GLU A 252 16.94 7.15 -7.39
C GLU A 252 17.95 6.22 -8.09
N PRO A 253 19.27 6.40 -7.86
CA PRO A 253 20.27 5.48 -8.37
C PRO A 253 19.97 4.07 -7.84
N LYS A 254 19.92 3.10 -8.75
CA LYS A 254 19.77 1.66 -8.46
C LYS A 254 20.92 1.23 -7.55
N SER A 255 20.71 1.29 -6.24
CA SER A 255 21.73 1.00 -5.24
C SER A 255 21.41 -0.35 -4.59
N ASP A 256 22.42 -1.21 -4.66
CA ASP A 256 22.49 -2.63 -4.31
C ASP A 256 21.81 -3.64 -5.26
N ASN A 257 22.64 -4.53 -5.81
CA ASN A 257 22.26 -5.76 -6.55
C ASN A 257 21.49 -6.79 -5.68
N LYS A 258 20.95 -6.39 -4.53
CA LYS A 258 20.28 -7.29 -3.59
C LYS A 258 18.83 -7.46 -4.01
N ILE A 259 18.48 -8.67 -4.41
CA ILE A 259 17.09 -9.06 -4.67
C ILE A 259 16.41 -9.34 -3.33
N CYS A 260 15.30 -8.67 -3.06
CA CYS A 260 14.56 -8.78 -1.80
C CYS A 260 13.06 -9.02 -2.02
N GLY A 261 12.48 -9.89 -1.21
CA GLY A 261 11.03 -10.12 -1.20
C GLY A 261 10.68 -11.59 -1.03
N VAL A 262 9.49 -11.97 -1.47
CA VAL A 262 8.98 -13.35 -1.39
C VAL A 262 9.10 -14.02 -2.76
N LEU A 263 10.04 -14.96 -2.90
CA LEU A 263 10.45 -15.58 -4.18
C LEU A 263 9.32 -15.81 -5.21
N PRO A 264 8.19 -16.49 -4.89
CA PRO A 264 7.09 -16.69 -5.84
C PRO A 264 6.47 -15.42 -6.46
N TYR A 265 6.58 -14.27 -5.81
CA TYR A 265 6.02 -12.99 -6.25
C TYR A 265 7.04 -12.14 -7.00
N ILE A 266 8.32 -12.49 -6.98
CA ILE A 266 9.36 -11.70 -7.64
C ILE A 266 9.34 -11.98 -9.14
N ALA A 267 9.32 -10.91 -9.93
CA ALA A 267 9.25 -10.98 -11.38
C ALA A 267 10.52 -11.64 -11.99
N PRO A 268 10.39 -12.37 -13.10
CA PRO A 268 11.49 -13.14 -13.68
C PRO A 268 12.69 -12.27 -14.09
N GLU A 269 12.46 -11.07 -14.62
CA GLU A 269 13.53 -10.12 -14.94
C GLU A 269 14.31 -9.71 -13.68
N VAL A 270 13.61 -9.58 -12.55
CA VAL A 270 14.25 -9.21 -11.28
C VAL A 270 15.05 -10.38 -10.71
N LEU A 271 14.55 -11.60 -10.85
CA LEU A 271 15.32 -12.81 -10.53
C LEU A 271 16.55 -12.97 -11.44
N ASP A 272 16.48 -12.46 -12.68
CA ASP A 272 17.59 -12.33 -13.62
C ASP A 272 18.44 -11.06 -13.39
N ARG A 273 18.30 -10.44 -12.22
CA ARG A 273 19.06 -9.27 -11.74
C ARG A 273 18.78 -7.96 -12.48
N GLU A 274 17.73 -7.90 -13.29
CA GLU A 274 17.23 -6.59 -13.70
C GLU A 274 16.61 -5.86 -12.50
N PRO A 275 16.70 -4.53 -12.45
CA PRO A 275 16.13 -3.76 -11.36
C PRO A 275 14.61 -3.87 -11.33
N TYR A 276 14.05 -3.77 -10.12
CA TYR A 276 12.60 -3.65 -9.94
C TYR A 276 12.05 -2.42 -10.70
N THR A 277 10.84 -2.58 -11.19
CA THR A 277 10.10 -1.55 -11.95
C THR A 277 8.63 -1.57 -11.56
N VAL A 278 7.85 -0.58 -12.02
CA VAL A 278 6.38 -0.62 -11.92
C VAL A 278 5.79 -1.90 -12.51
N SER A 279 6.36 -2.43 -13.61
CA SER A 279 5.93 -3.69 -14.22
C SER A 279 6.24 -4.93 -13.36
N SER A 280 7.22 -4.86 -12.45
CA SER A 280 7.50 -5.96 -11.51
C SER A 280 6.43 -6.08 -10.41
N ASP A 281 5.82 -4.97 -9.99
CA ASP A 281 4.64 -5.02 -9.11
C ASP A 281 3.43 -5.64 -9.84
N ILE A 282 3.29 -5.39 -11.15
CA ILE A 282 2.21 -6.00 -11.96
C ILE A 282 2.37 -7.52 -12.04
N TYR A 283 3.60 -8.03 -12.16
CA TYR A 283 3.85 -9.47 -12.06
C TYR A 283 3.36 -10.02 -10.71
N SER A 284 3.74 -9.34 -9.63
CA SER A 284 3.33 -9.69 -8.26
C SER A 284 1.81 -9.70 -8.09
N PHE A 285 1.13 -8.72 -8.70
CA PHE A 285 -0.33 -8.64 -8.76
C PHE A 285 -0.94 -9.88 -9.45
N GLY A 286 -0.35 -10.33 -10.57
CA GLY A 286 -0.78 -11.56 -11.25
C GLY A 286 -0.61 -12.82 -10.41
N VAL A 287 0.42 -12.88 -9.55
CA VAL A 287 0.61 -13.98 -8.58
C VAL A 287 -0.47 -13.95 -7.50
N ILE A 288 -0.83 -12.77 -6.99
CA ILE A 288 -1.96 -12.60 -6.06
C ILE A 288 -3.27 -13.04 -6.70
N MET A 289 -3.49 -12.75 -7.98
CA MET A 289 -4.67 -13.25 -8.70
C MET A 289 -4.73 -14.79 -8.71
N ALA A 290 -3.60 -15.47 -8.95
CA ALA A 290 -3.55 -16.93 -8.90
C ALA A 290 -3.81 -17.49 -7.48
N GLU A 291 -3.33 -16.81 -6.44
CA GLU A 291 -3.58 -17.15 -5.04
C GLU A 291 -5.07 -16.97 -4.65
N LEU A 292 -5.71 -15.87 -5.05
CA LEU A 292 -7.16 -15.65 -4.85
C LEU A 292 -8.04 -16.65 -5.62
N SER A 293 -7.54 -17.16 -6.73
CA SER A 293 -8.21 -18.18 -7.52
C SER A 293 -8.11 -19.57 -6.88
N SER A 294 -6.95 -19.93 -6.33
CA SER A 294 -6.67 -21.28 -5.81
C SER A 294 -6.91 -21.44 -4.31
N GLY A 295 -6.84 -20.34 -3.54
CA GLY A 295 -6.88 -20.36 -2.09
C GLY A 295 -5.60 -20.89 -1.45
N LYS A 296 -4.54 -21.10 -2.26
CA LYS A 296 -3.29 -21.72 -1.84
C LYS A 296 -2.12 -20.77 -2.08
N PRO A 297 -1.15 -20.69 -1.16
CA PRO A 297 0.07 -19.95 -1.39
C PRO A 297 0.78 -20.42 -2.68
N PRO A 298 1.34 -19.51 -3.48
CA PRO A 298 1.97 -19.88 -4.75
C PRO A 298 3.18 -20.80 -4.50
N PHE A 299 3.26 -21.89 -5.26
CA PHE A 299 4.31 -22.92 -5.17
C PHE A 299 4.47 -23.57 -3.78
N HIS A 300 3.38 -23.70 -3.01
CA HIS A 300 3.40 -24.29 -1.65
C HIS A 300 4.01 -25.70 -1.57
N GLU A 301 4.00 -26.45 -2.67
CA GLU A 301 4.55 -27.79 -2.78
C GLU A 301 6.08 -27.82 -3.03
N ARG A 302 6.69 -26.67 -3.34
CA ARG A 302 8.09 -26.55 -3.75
C ARG A 302 8.95 -25.89 -2.68
N LYS A 303 10.25 -26.19 -2.70
CA LYS A 303 11.25 -25.44 -1.93
C LYS A 303 11.43 -24.06 -2.54
N HIS A 304 11.60 -23.03 -1.72
CA HIS A 304 11.85 -21.67 -2.22
C HIS A 304 13.36 -21.40 -2.33
N ASN A 305 13.98 -22.01 -3.33
CA ASN A 305 15.42 -22.02 -3.56
C ASN A 305 15.80 -21.50 -4.97
N TYR A 306 17.08 -21.62 -5.32
CA TYR A 306 17.62 -21.20 -6.61
C TYR A 306 16.97 -21.92 -7.80
N ASP A 307 16.71 -23.23 -7.69
CA ASP A 307 16.07 -23.99 -8.78
C ASP A 307 14.67 -23.45 -9.11
N LEU A 308 13.87 -23.14 -8.09
CA LEU A 308 12.56 -22.51 -8.32
C LEU A 308 12.71 -21.14 -8.99
N SER A 309 13.73 -20.34 -8.65
CA SER A 309 13.96 -19.08 -9.35
C SER A 309 14.27 -19.28 -10.83
N LEU A 310 15.09 -20.28 -11.18
CA LEU A 310 15.39 -20.61 -12.59
C LEU A 310 14.16 -21.10 -13.33
N GLU A 311 13.32 -21.93 -12.70
CA GLU A 311 12.07 -22.39 -13.30
C GLU A 311 11.09 -21.24 -13.56
N ILE A 312 11.00 -20.26 -12.65
CA ILE A 312 10.19 -19.05 -12.83
C ILE A 312 10.70 -18.21 -14.01
N CYS A 313 12.03 -18.01 -14.11
CA CYS A 313 12.66 -17.38 -15.27
C CYS A 313 12.36 -18.16 -16.56
N GLY A 314 12.35 -19.50 -16.49
CA GLY A 314 11.97 -20.41 -17.57
C GLY A 314 10.48 -20.46 -17.91
N GLY A 315 9.63 -19.65 -17.25
CA GLY A 315 8.20 -19.54 -17.58
C GLY A 315 7.26 -20.30 -16.64
N LEU A 316 7.76 -20.92 -15.56
CA LEU A 316 6.89 -21.53 -14.55
C LEU A 316 6.01 -20.44 -13.90
N ARG A 317 4.71 -20.74 -13.73
CA ARG A 317 3.74 -19.84 -13.09
C ARG A 317 2.86 -20.58 -12.08
N PRO A 318 2.30 -19.89 -11.07
CA PRO A 318 1.37 -20.50 -10.13
C PRO A 318 0.13 -21.08 -10.81
N LYS A 319 -0.44 -22.13 -10.20
CA LYS A 319 -1.65 -22.78 -10.69
C LYS A 319 -2.90 -22.04 -10.24
N PHE A 320 -3.94 -22.07 -11.07
CA PHE A 320 -5.26 -21.52 -10.76
C PHE A 320 -6.18 -22.59 -10.15
N GLY A 321 -7.13 -22.17 -9.32
CA GLY A 321 -8.18 -23.04 -8.79
C GLY A 321 -9.12 -23.59 -9.86
N LYS A 322 -9.77 -24.72 -9.53
CA LYS A 322 -10.85 -25.29 -10.35
C LYS A 322 -11.99 -24.26 -10.48
N GLY A 323 -12.65 -24.25 -11.64
CA GLY A 323 -13.77 -23.32 -11.88
C GLY A 323 -13.39 -21.87 -12.14
N THR A 324 -12.10 -21.49 -12.06
CA THR A 324 -11.69 -20.10 -12.28
C THR A 324 -12.02 -19.63 -13.70
N PRO A 325 -12.68 -18.46 -13.88
CA PRO A 325 -13.07 -17.92 -15.18
C PRO A 325 -11.92 -17.79 -16.16
N LYS A 326 -12.19 -18.04 -17.45
CA LYS A 326 -11.16 -17.99 -18.51
C LYS A 326 -10.57 -16.58 -18.66
N ILE A 327 -11.43 -15.55 -18.65
CA ILE A 327 -11.03 -14.14 -18.73
C ILE A 327 -10.07 -13.76 -17.59
N TYR A 328 -10.34 -14.27 -16.38
CA TYR A 328 -9.51 -14.04 -15.21
C TYR A 328 -8.12 -14.69 -15.34
N LYS A 329 -8.08 -15.96 -15.78
CA LYS A 329 -6.80 -16.65 -16.04
C LYS A 329 -5.98 -15.95 -17.11
N LYS A 330 -6.64 -15.45 -18.16
CA LYS A 330 -6.01 -14.73 -19.25
C LYS A 330 -5.37 -13.43 -18.75
N LEU A 331 -6.10 -12.65 -17.96
CA LEU A 331 -5.60 -11.41 -17.37
C LEU A 331 -4.43 -11.66 -16.41
N ALA A 332 -4.57 -12.63 -15.50
CA ALA A 332 -3.51 -12.98 -14.55
C ALA A 332 -2.24 -13.47 -15.25
N LYS A 333 -2.37 -14.26 -16.32
CA LYS A 333 -1.22 -14.69 -17.14
C LYS A 333 -0.55 -13.52 -17.86
N LYS A 334 -1.33 -12.56 -18.38
CA LYS A 334 -0.78 -11.34 -18.99
C LYS A 334 -0.02 -10.48 -17.98
N CYS A 335 -0.53 -10.38 -16.75
CA CYS A 335 0.20 -9.75 -15.65
C CYS A 335 1.54 -10.45 -15.36
N MET A 336 1.57 -11.78 -15.46
CA MET A 336 2.77 -12.59 -15.22
C MET A 336 3.61 -12.86 -16.48
N ASP A 337 3.48 -12.08 -17.55
CA ASP A 337 4.31 -12.25 -18.75
C ASP A 337 5.80 -12.15 -18.39
N ALA A 338 6.65 -12.96 -19.02
CA ALA A 338 8.09 -12.92 -18.77
C ALA A 338 8.70 -11.57 -19.19
N ARG A 339 8.15 -10.96 -20.25
CA ARG A 339 8.57 -9.66 -20.78
C ARG A 339 7.82 -8.53 -20.05
N PRO A 340 8.52 -7.63 -19.33
CA PRO A 340 7.87 -6.58 -18.53
C PRO A 340 7.02 -5.59 -19.33
N ASP A 341 7.38 -5.34 -20.59
CA ASP A 341 6.70 -4.44 -21.54
C ASP A 341 5.40 -5.02 -22.11
N GLN A 342 5.16 -6.33 -21.95
CA GLN A 342 3.94 -7.01 -22.39
C GLN A 342 2.87 -7.07 -21.29
N ARG A 343 3.26 -6.72 -20.06
CA ARG A 343 2.33 -6.63 -18.93
C ARG A 343 1.49 -5.37 -19.09
N PRO A 344 0.20 -5.40 -18.71
CA PRO A 344 -0.61 -4.19 -18.68
C PRO A 344 -0.07 -3.21 -17.65
N THR A 345 -0.29 -1.92 -17.86
CA THR A 345 -0.03 -0.89 -16.83
C THR A 345 -1.04 -1.01 -15.70
N ALA A 346 -0.72 -0.47 -14.52
CA ALA A 346 -1.67 -0.42 -13.41
C ALA A 346 -2.98 0.27 -13.80
N LYS A 347 -2.91 1.35 -14.57
CA LYS A 347 -4.06 2.06 -15.14
C LYS A 347 -4.90 1.18 -16.07
N GLY A 348 -4.27 0.42 -16.95
CA GLY A 348 -4.97 -0.53 -17.83
C GLY A 348 -5.70 -1.63 -17.05
N LEU A 349 -5.04 -2.18 -16.03
CA LEU A 349 -5.66 -3.15 -15.11
C LEU A 349 -6.80 -2.56 -14.30
N TRP A 350 -6.65 -1.33 -13.81
CA TRP A 350 -7.69 -0.63 -13.07
C TRP A 350 -8.96 -0.53 -13.89
N LYS A 351 -8.87 -0.17 -15.17
CA LYS A 351 -10.05 -0.09 -16.06
C LYS A 351 -10.79 -1.43 -16.18
N ILE A 352 -10.06 -2.52 -16.43
CA ILE A 352 -10.66 -3.87 -16.56
C ILE A 352 -11.30 -4.30 -15.25
N LEU A 353 -10.58 -4.16 -14.13
CA LEU A 353 -11.05 -4.62 -12.83
C LEU A 353 -12.19 -3.76 -12.29
N ASN A 354 -12.20 -2.46 -12.59
CA ASN A 354 -13.32 -1.57 -12.31
C ASN A 354 -14.57 -2.07 -13.05
N PHE A 355 -14.48 -2.26 -14.37
CA PHE A 355 -15.61 -2.77 -15.16
C PHE A 355 -16.13 -4.12 -14.63
N TRP A 356 -15.23 -5.08 -14.32
CA TRP A 356 -15.64 -6.37 -13.76
C TRP A 356 -16.25 -6.24 -12.36
N HIS A 357 -15.74 -5.34 -11.52
CA HIS A 357 -16.29 -5.06 -10.21
C HIS A 357 -17.71 -4.50 -10.32
N GLU A 358 -17.90 -3.45 -11.12
CA GLU A 358 -19.20 -2.80 -11.36
C GLU A 358 -20.24 -3.80 -11.90
N CYS A 359 -19.83 -4.70 -12.81
CA CYS A 359 -20.72 -5.73 -13.34
C CYS A 359 -21.09 -6.86 -12.38
N THR A 360 -20.30 -7.05 -11.33
CA THR A 360 -20.57 -8.10 -10.33
C THR A 360 -21.20 -7.55 -9.05
N GLU A 361 -21.14 -6.22 -8.84
CA GLU A 361 -21.84 -5.53 -7.77
C GLU A 361 -23.33 -5.36 -8.09
N TYR A 362 -24.20 -5.79 -7.17
CA TYR A 362 -25.65 -5.79 -7.42
C TYR A 362 -26.20 -4.37 -7.55
N ASN A 363 -25.66 -3.44 -6.77
CA ASN A 363 -26.11 -2.05 -6.76
C ASN A 363 -25.73 -1.31 -8.05
N ASN A 364 -24.63 -1.70 -8.68
CA ASN A 364 -24.06 -0.97 -9.82
C ASN A 364 -24.20 -1.72 -11.15
N TYR A 365 -24.67 -2.98 -11.14
CA TYR A 365 -24.82 -3.79 -12.36
C TYR A 365 -25.64 -3.09 -13.47
N GLN A 366 -26.61 -2.23 -13.12
CA GLN A 366 -27.37 -1.49 -14.13
C GLN A 366 -26.49 -0.57 -14.98
N ASP A 367 -25.38 -0.09 -14.44
CA ASP A 367 -24.49 0.86 -15.11
C ASP A 367 -23.66 0.19 -16.21
N CYS A 368 -23.40 -1.13 -16.11
CA CYS A 368 -22.68 -1.88 -17.13
C CYS A 368 -23.56 -2.88 -17.92
N LYS A 369 -24.82 -3.06 -17.53
CA LYS A 369 -25.71 -4.01 -18.19
C LYS A 369 -25.99 -3.59 -19.64
N GLY A 370 -25.75 -4.51 -20.57
CA GLY A 370 -25.92 -4.22 -22.00
C GLY A 370 -24.74 -3.49 -22.62
N LYS A 371 -23.67 -3.23 -21.86
CA LYS A 371 -22.48 -2.50 -22.31
C LYS A 371 -21.26 -3.38 -22.30
N ASP A 372 -20.35 -3.10 -23.21
CA ASP A 372 -18.98 -3.56 -23.14
C ASP A 372 -18.08 -2.58 -22.36
N ILE A 373 -16.77 -2.88 -22.27
CA ILE A 373 -15.84 -2.05 -21.50
C ILE A 373 -15.61 -0.67 -22.14
N GLU A 374 -15.58 -0.59 -23.48
CA GLU A 374 -15.39 0.67 -24.20
C GLU A 374 -16.60 1.57 -23.99
N GLU A 375 -17.81 1.04 -24.21
CA GLU A 375 -19.08 1.73 -23.99
C GLU A 375 -19.25 2.20 -22.53
N PHE A 376 -18.87 1.36 -21.56
CA PHE A 376 -18.93 1.71 -20.14
C PHE A 376 -18.08 2.95 -19.81
N PHE A 377 -16.86 3.02 -20.33
CA PHE A 377 -15.98 4.16 -20.06
C PHE A 377 -16.34 5.40 -20.89
N GLU A 378 -16.84 5.25 -22.13
CA GLU A 378 -17.33 6.41 -22.90
C GLU A 378 -18.43 7.17 -22.14
N GLU A 379 -19.37 6.47 -21.51
CA GLU A 379 -20.44 7.09 -20.73
C GLU A 379 -19.97 7.68 -19.40
N PHE A 380 -19.11 6.96 -18.67
CA PHE A 380 -18.52 7.44 -17.42
C PHE A 380 -17.72 8.75 -17.63
N GLU A 381 -17.09 8.87 -18.79
CA GLU A 381 -16.26 10.01 -19.18
C GLU A 381 -17.07 11.24 -19.65
N PHE A 382 -18.30 11.10 -20.15
CA PHE A 382 -19.16 12.25 -20.51
C PHE A 382 -19.51 13.15 -19.30
N GLY A 383 -19.37 12.64 -18.08
CA GLY A 383 -19.49 13.41 -16.83
C GLY A 383 -18.29 14.31 -16.51
N PHE A 384 -17.10 14.03 -17.07
CA PHE A 384 -15.84 14.74 -16.76
C PHE A 384 -15.26 15.42 -18.02
N LYS A 385 -15.52 16.72 -18.20
CA LYS A 385 -15.00 17.51 -19.33
C LYS A 385 -13.46 17.64 -19.28
N GLY A 386 -12.71 16.85 -20.06
CA GLY A 386 -11.24 16.98 -20.17
C GLY A 386 -10.64 16.54 -21.51
N LYS A 387 -9.67 17.30 -22.04
CA LYS A 387 -9.05 17.13 -23.37
C LYS A 387 -7.93 16.05 -23.43
N ASP A 388 -7.43 15.58 -22.30
CA ASP A 388 -6.35 14.56 -22.19
C ASP A 388 -6.83 13.10 -22.32
N ILE A 389 -8.13 12.89 -22.48
CA ILE A 389 -8.80 11.59 -22.29
C ILE A 389 -8.79 10.72 -23.56
N LYS A 390 -8.95 11.33 -24.75
CA LYS A 390 -8.90 10.60 -26.04
C LYS A 390 -7.55 9.92 -26.29
N ASN A 391 -6.46 10.48 -25.77
CA ASN A 391 -5.14 9.85 -25.85
C ASN A 391 -5.05 8.64 -24.91
N THR A 392 -5.66 8.73 -23.71
CA THR A 392 -5.67 7.64 -22.72
C THR A 392 -6.45 6.40 -23.18
N LEU A 393 -7.59 6.56 -23.89
CA LEU A 393 -8.33 5.41 -24.43
C LEU A 393 -7.58 4.73 -25.57
N LYS A 394 -6.86 5.50 -26.38
CA LYS A 394 -6.08 4.99 -27.51
C LYS A 394 -4.95 4.06 -27.07
N ASP A 395 -4.32 4.36 -25.94
CA ASP A 395 -3.19 3.57 -25.40
C ASP A 395 -3.61 2.22 -24.79
N ILE A 396 -4.91 1.97 -24.60
CA ILE A 396 -5.44 0.77 -23.93
C ILE A 396 -6.38 -0.02 -24.85
N LYS A 397 -6.57 0.43 -26.10
CA LYS A 397 -7.51 -0.19 -27.04
C LYS A 397 -7.21 -1.67 -27.30
N ASP A 398 -5.96 -2.01 -27.57
CA ASP A 398 -5.53 -3.40 -27.79
C ASP A 398 -5.80 -4.28 -26.56
N LEU A 399 -5.78 -3.68 -25.36
CA LEU A 399 -6.09 -4.38 -24.12
C LEU A 399 -7.60 -4.58 -23.99
N PHE A 400 -8.43 -3.61 -24.38
CA PHE A 400 -9.90 -3.76 -24.37
C PHE A 400 -10.37 -4.82 -25.34
N GLU A 401 -9.89 -4.80 -26.59
CA GLU A 401 -10.23 -5.82 -27.59
C GLU A 401 -9.96 -7.25 -27.09
N GLU A 402 -8.94 -7.42 -26.24
CA GLU A 402 -8.58 -8.72 -25.68
C GLU A 402 -9.53 -9.21 -24.55
N PHE A 403 -10.17 -8.29 -23.84
CA PHE A 403 -11.03 -8.54 -22.68
C PHE A 403 -12.48 -8.08 -22.88
N ASP A 404 -12.85 -7.83 -24.13
CA ASP A 404 -14.13 -7.27 -24.53
C ASP A 404 -15.26 -8.29 -24.35
N HIS A 405 -16.14 -8.02 -23.41
CA HIS A 405 -17.29 -8.84 -23.07
C HIS A 405 -18.38 -7.94 -22.50
N GLU A 406 -19.63 -8.21 -22.89
CA GLU A 406 -20.77 -7.49 -22.33
C GLU A 406 -20.89 -7.76 -20.83
N GLY A 407 -21.28 -6.75 -20.05
CA GLY A 407 -21.39 -6.84 -18.59
C GLY A 407 -22.24 -8.02 -18.09
N LYS A 408 -23.28 -8.42 -18.84
CA LYS A 408 -24.10 -9.59 -18.51
C LYS A 408 -23.32 -10.91 -18.61
N GLU A 409 -22.39 -11.01 -19.56
CA GLU A 409 -21.55 -12.18 -19.76
C GLU A 409 -20.50 -12.27 -18.66
N ILE A 410 -19.87 -11.14 -18.35
CA ILE A 410 -18.94 -11.00 -17.22
C ILE A 410 -19.61 -11.50 -15.93
N LYS A 411 -20.79 -10.96 -15.61
CA LYS A 411 -21.53 -11.36 -14.42
C LYS A 411 -21.84 -12.86 -14.42
N ALA A 412 -22.35 -13.39 -15.52
CA ALA A 412 -22.68 -14.81 -15.64
C ALA A 412 -21.46 -15.73 -15.45
N MET A 413 -20.28 -15.34 -15.98
CA MET A 413 -19.05 -16.12 -15.83
C MET A 413 -18.59 -16.21 -14.37
N PHE A 414 -18.69 -15.11 -13.61
CA PHE A 414 -18.29 -15.07 -12.21
C PHE A 414 -19.33 -15.73 -11.28
N ASP A 415 -20.62 -15.50 -11.53
CA ASP A 415 -21.72 -16.18 -10.80
C ASP A 415 -21.65 -17.71 -10.96
N GLU A 416 -21.31 -18.20 -12.17
CA GLU A 416 -21.11 -19.64 -12.40
C GLU A 416 -19.89 -20.17 -11.65
N ALA A 417 -18.80 -19.40 -11.63
CA ALA A 417 -17.58 -19.79 -10.94
C ALA A 417 -17.73 -19.82 -9.41
N ASP A 418 -18.67 -19.06 -8.84
CA ASP A 418 -19.01 -19.13 -7.42
C ASP A 418 -19.54 -20.51 -6.99
N LYS A 419 -20.22 -21.23 -7.89
CA LYS A 419 -20.75 -22.58 -7.62
C LYS A 419 -19.65 -23.61 -7.39
N GLU A 420 -18.45 -23.36 -7.91
CA GLU A 420 -17.30 -24.25 -7.72
C GLU A 420 -16.53 -23.99 -6.43
N ILE A 421 -16.70 -22.83 -5.78
CA ILE A 421 -15.92 -22.45 -4.58
C ILE A 421 -16.01 -23.50 -3.47
N PRO A 422 -17.20 -24.02 -3.08
CA PRO A 422 -17.30 -25.04 -2.04
C PRO A 422 -16.57 -26.35 -2.37
N ASN A 423 -16.29 -26.61 -3.66
CA ASN A 423 -15.62 -27.82 -4.14
C ASN A 423 -14.09 -27.66 -4.21
N ILE A 424 -13.55 -26.47 -3.96
CA ILE A 424 -12.11 -26.23 -3.98
C ILE A 424 -11.52 -26.63 -2.63
N SER A 425 -10.59 -27.58 -2.63
CA SER A 425 -9.88 -27.96 -1.42
C SER A 425 -8.91 -26.85 -0.99
N THR A 426 -9.13 -26.30 0.19
CA THR A 426 -8.24 -25.33 0.87
C THR A 426 -7.13 -26.01 1.67
N SER A 427 -7.19 -27.34 1.83
CA SER A 427 -6.08 -28.11 2.41
C SER A 427 -4.92 -28.17 1.42
N TYR A 428 -3.72 -27.96 1.94
CA TYR A 428 -2.49 -28.14 1.18
C TYR A 428 -1.36 -28.60 2.10
N GLU A 429 -0.52 -29.48 1.58
CA GLU A 429 0.76 -29.79 2.20
C GLU A 429 1.75 -28.69 1.82
N LYS A 430 2.31 -28.05 2.85
CA LYS A 430 3.33 -27.02 2.70
C LYS A 430 4.70 -27.67 2.77
N ASN A 431 5.53 -27.45 1.76
CA ASN A 431 6.94 -27.81 1.82
C ASN A 431 7.60 -27.01 2.97
N PRO A 432 8.35 -27.66 3.89
CA PRO A 432 8.97 -26.96 5.02
C PRO A 432 9.96 -25.87 4.58
N ASP A 433 10.56 -26.01 3.39
CA ASP A 433 11.50 -25.04 2.82
C ASP A 433 10.79 -23.96 1.98
N ALA A 434 9.45 -23.92 1.99
CA ALA A 434 8.66 -22.84 1.38
C ALA A 434 8.53 -21.65 2.35
N ILE A 435 9.31 -20.61 2.08
CA ILE A 435 9.40 -19.42 2.92
C ILE A 435 8.65 -18.26 2.26
N TYR A 436 7.62 -17.77 2.95
CA TYR A 436 6.72 -16.71 2.48
C TYR A 436 6.88 -15.38 3.25
N SER A 437 7.94 -15.24 4.03
CA SER A 437 8.38 -13.97 4.58
C SER A 437 9.40 -13.33 3.65
N SER A 438 9.31 -12.00 3.54
CA SER A 438 10.22 -11.16 2.79
C SER A 438 11.63 -11.29 3.34
N ARG A 439 12.61 -11.46 2.45
CA ARG A 439 14.03 -11.62 2.79
C ARG A 439 14.91 -11.24 1.60
N ILE A 440 16.19 -11.02 1.88
CA ILE A 440 17.23 -10.95 0.83
C ILE A 440 17.46 -12.37 0.30
N LEU A 441 17.44 -12.54 -1.02
CA LEU A 441 17.67 -13.82 -1.69
C LEU A 441 19.16 -14.04 -1.97
N THR A 442 19.92 -14.38 -0.93
CA THR A 442 21.39 -14.54 -0.98
C THR A 442 21.89 -15.68 -1.86
N PHE A 443 21.02 -16.63 -2.22
CA PHE A 443 21.36 -17.72 -3.13
C PHE A 443 21.40 -17.31 -4.60
N ILE A 444 20.86 -16.13 -4.94
CA ILE A 444 21.04 -15.51 -6.25
C ILE A 444 22.31 -14.65 -6.15
N LYS A 445 23.48 -15.29 -6.24
CA LYS A 445 24.78 -14.59 -6.20
C LYS A 445 24.97 -13.75 -7.45
N PRO A 446 25.79 -12.68 -7.45
CA PRO A 446 26.33 -12.06 -8.67
C PRO A 446 27.10 -13.11 -9.51
N ASN A 447 27.18 -12.92 -10.82
CA ASN A 447 28.14 -13.68 -11.61
C ASN A 447 29.49 -13.11 -11.17
N ASP A 448 30.29 -13.91 -10.47
CA ASP A 448 31.71 -13.62 -10.39
C ASP A 448 32.21 -13.64 -11.84
N ASP A 449 32.72 -12.51 -12.32
CA ASP A 449 33.34 -12.43 -13.64
C ASP A 449 34.47 -13.47 -13.70
N GLU A 450 34.23 -14.60 -14.36
CA GLU A 450 35.26 -15.47 -14.90
C GLU A 450 36.00 -14.71 -16.01
N ASN A 451 36.80 -13.71 -15.67
CA ASN A 451 37.76 -13.07 -16.55
C ASN A 451 38.86 -12.36 -15.72
N ASP A 452 39.57 -13.14 -14.91
CA ASP A 452 40.95 -12.79 -14.50
C ASP A 452 41.72 -14.09 -14.20
N ASP A 453 41.66 -15.05 -15.13
CA ASP A 453 42.70 -16.06 -15.23
C ASP A 453 42.96 -16.41 -16.70
N LYS A 454 43.63 -15.48 -17.39
CA LYS A 454 44.56 -15.83 -18.47
C LYS A 454 45.92 -15.29 -18.11
N GLY A 455 46.58 -15.97 -17.18
CA GLY A 455 48.04 -16.05 -17.20
C GLY A 455 48.50 -16.70 -18.50
N ILE A 456 49.36 -16.00 -19.23
CA ILE A 456 50.75 -16.34 -19.59
C ILE A 456 51.35 -15.13 -20.30
#